data_AF-A0A557STN1-F1
#
_entry.id   AF-A0A557STN1-F1
#
_cell.length_a   1.000
_cell.length_b   1.000
_cell.length_c   1.000
_cell.angle_alpha   90.00
_cell.angle_beta   90.00
_cell.angle_gamma   90.00
#
_symmetry.space_group_name_H-M   'P 1'
#
loop_
_entity.id
_entity.type
_entity.pdbx_description
1 polymer ?
#
loop_
_entity_poly.entity_id
_entity_poly.type
_entity_poly.pdbx_seq_one_letter_code
_entity_poly.pdbx_strand_id
1 'polypeptide(L)' 'MENYIKNTKAESAYFTVYEGDRTAIFVIDVTTAEQMPKGCEPLFMLGGKVHWNMVMTIDDLKKGL' A
#
# COMPACT_ATOMS: atom_id res chain seq x y z
N MET A 1 2.97 -4.35 12.70
CA MET A 1 2.64 -4.75 11.32
C MET A 1 1.35 -5.54 11.20
N GLU A 2 1.07 -6.53 12.06
CA GLU A 2 -0.19 -7.30 11.98
C GLU A 2 -1.45 -6.43 12.05
N ASN A 3 -1.51 -5.46 12.96
CA ASN A 3 -2.64 -4.52 13.05
C ASN A 3 -2.77 -3.66 11.78
N TYR A 4 -1.66 -3.29 11.16
CA TYR A 4 -1.68 -2.53 9.91
C TYR A 4 -2.34 -3.35 8.80
N ILE A 5 -1.88 -4.60 8.61
CA ILE A 5 -2.42 -5.54 7.61
C ILE A 5 -3.93 -5.75 7.80
N LYS A 6 -4.38 -5.95 9.05
CA LYS A 6 -5.80 -6.11 9.37
C LYS A 6 -6.61 -4.85 9.07
N ASN A 7 -6.11 -3.68 9.44
CA ASN A 7 -6.81 -2.41 9.28
C ASN A 7 -6.90 -1.95 7.82
N THR A 8 -5.86 -2.20 7.03
CA THR A 8 -5.84 -1.87 5.60
C THR A 8 -6.47 -2.94 4.72
N LYS A 9 -6.83 -4.10 5.30
CA LYS A 9 -7.32 -5.27 4.57
C LYS A 9 -6.41 -5.61 3.38
N ALA A 10 -5.10 -5.59 3.61
CA ALA A 10 -4.14 -5.85 2.55
C ALA A 10 -4.38 -7.23 1.93
N GLU A 11 -4.51 -7.26 0.61
CA GLU A 11 -4.63 -8.49 -0.18
C GLU A 11 -3.35 -9.32 -0.07
N SER A 12 -2.21 -8.64 -0.01
CA SER A 12 -0.91 -9.29 0.18
C SER A 12 0.05 -8.38 0.93
N ALA A 13 0.90 -9.00 1.74
CA ALA A 13 1.97 -8.35 2.47
C ALA A 13 3.28 -9.12 2.27
N TYR A 14 4.27 -8.47 1.69
CA TYR A 14 5.59 -9.02 1.44
C TYR A 14 6.63 -8.26 2.25
N PHE A 15 7.63 -8.98 2.76
CA PHE A 15 8.75 -8.41 3.50
C PHE A 15 10.03 -8.81 2.82
N THR A 16 10.84 -7.83 2.45
CA THR A 16 12.06 -8.04 1.66
C THR A 16 13.13 -7.02 2.03
N VAL A 17 14.30 -7.18 1.43
CA VAL A 17 15.32 -6.14 1.38
C VAL A 17 15.27 -5.53 -0.01
N TYR A 18 15.09 -4.21 -0.09
CA TYR A 18 15.09 -3.47 -1.34
C TYR A 18 16.03 -2.27 -1.19
N GLU A 19 16.96 -2.10 -2.13
CA GLU A 19 17.98 -1.04 -2.09
C GLU A 19 18.78 -0.97 -0.76
N GLY A 20 18.96 -2.11 -0.09
CA GLY A 20 19.68 -2.20 1.19
C GLY A 20 18.85 -1.85 2.42
N ASP A 21 17.61 -1.40 2.25
CA ASP A 21 16.68 -1.09 3.33
C ASP A 21 15.75 -2.28 3.61
N ARG A 22 15.27 -2.38 4.87
CA ARG A 22 14.19 -3.30 5.23
C ARG A 22 12.88 -2.76 4.68
N THR A 23 12.25 -3.50 3.78
CA THR A 23 11.10 -3.02 3.03
C THR A 23 9.90 -3.93 3.23
N ALA A 24 8.76 -3.33 3.48
CA ALA A 24 7.47 -4.00 3.43
C ALA A 24 6.70 -3.49 2.22
N ILE A 25 6.16 -4.42 1.42
CA ILE A 25 5.35 -4.12 0.24
C ILE A 25 3.94 -4.62 0.55
N PHE A 26 2.97 -3.71 0.45
CA PHE A 26 1.56 -4.02 0.69
C PHE A 26 0.77 -3.79 -0.59
N VAL A 27 -0.03 -4.79 -0.95
CA VAL A 27 -1.06 -4.66 -1.98
C VAL A 27 -2.38 -4.47 -1.25
N ILE A 28 -3.01 -3.32 -1.45
CA ILE A 28 -4.27 -2.96 -0.82
C ILE A 28 -5.26 -2.53 -1.90
N ASP A 29 -6.53 -2.87 -1.71
CA ASP A 29 -7.60 -2.39 -2.57
C ASP A 29 -7.99 -0.97 -2.13
N VAL A 30 -7.91 -0.02 -3.06
CA VAL A 30 -8.17 1.41 -2.81
C VAL A 30 -9.41 1.80 -3.60
N THR A 31 -10.53 1.91 -2.89
CA THR A 31 -11.83 2.26 -3.49
C THR A 31 -12.10 3.76 -3.48
N THR A 32 -11.44 4.52 -2.59
CA THR A 32 -11.56 5.98 -2.53
C THR A 32 -10.22 6.66 -2.28
N ALA A 33 -10.05 7.88 -2.82
CA ALA A 33 -8.81 8.64 -2.68
C ALA A 33 -8.44 8.94 -1.22
N GLU A 34 -9.43 9.03 -0.31
CA GLU A 34 -9.22 9.26 1.12
C GLU A 34 -8.54 8.09 1.86
N GLN A 35 -8.55 6.89 1.27
CA GLN A 35 -7.91 5.72 1.88
C GLN A 35 -6.38 5.78 1.75
N MET A 36 -5.86 6.49 0.76
CA MET A 36 -4.42 6.59 0.52
C MET A 36 -3.68 7.30 1.67
N PRO A 37 -4.08 8.50 2.14
CA PRO A 37 -3.47 9.12 3.31
C PRO A 37 -3.57 8.25 4.57
N LYS A 38 -4.74 7.64 4.80
CA LYS A 38 -4.99 6.78 5.98
C LYS A 38 -4.10 5.54 6.02
N GLY A 39 -3.75 4.98 4.86
CA GLY A 39 -2.79 3.88 4.75
C GLY A 39 -1.33 4.33 4.95
N CYS A 40 -0.96 5.50 4.43
CA CYS A 40 0.42 5.97 4.53
C CYS A 40 0.81 6.51 5.91
N GLU A 41 -0.11 7.16 6.61
CA GLU A 41 0.18 7.90 7.85
C GLU A 41 0.79 7.02 8.97
N PRO A 42 0.29 5.80 9.25
CA PRO A 42 0.94 4.90 10.20
C PRO A 42 2.37 4.51 9.82
N LEU A 43 2.67 4.44 8.51
CA LEU A 43 3.99 4.08 8.01
C LEU A 43 4.97 5.27 8.11
N PHE A 44 4.48 6.49 7.87
CA PHE A 44 5.25 7.72 8.10
C PHE A 44 5.63 7.89 9.57
N MET A 45 4.72 7.60 10.50
CA MET A 45 4.99 7.68 11.95
C MET A 45 6.07 6.69 12.42
N LEU A 46 6.36 5.64 11.64
CA LEU A 46 7.45 4.70 11.90
C LEU A 46 8.80 5.18 11.33
N GLY A 47 8.85 6.36 10.70
CA GLY A 47 10.05 6.94 10.11
C GLY A 47 10.50 6.25 8.80
N GLY A 48 9.63 5.47 8.18
CA GLY A 48 9.93 4.76 6.93
C GLY A 48 9.81 5.66 5.69
N LYS A 49 10.54 5.30 4.63
CA LYS A 49 10.30 5.83 3.28
C LYS A 49 9.04 5.17 2.74
N VAL A 50 8.02 5.97 2.45
CA VAL A 50 6.73 5.48 1.92
C VAL A 50 6.61 5.84 0.44
N HIS A 51 6.43 4.82 -0.40
CA HIS A 51 6.15 4.98 -1.82
C HIS A 51 4.78 4.40 -2.12
N TRP A 52 3.95 5.15 -2.84
CA TRP A 52 2.64 4.71 -3.27
C TRP A 52 2.59 4.63 -4.79
N ASN A 53 2.19 3.49 -5.32
CA ASN A 53 1.97 3.30 -6.75
C ASN A 53 0.55 2.80 -6.94
N MET A 54 -0.25 3.56 -7.68
CA MET A 54 -1.57 3.07 -8.10
C MET A 54 -1.37 2.03 -9.19
N VAL A 55 -1.86 0.83 -8.94
CA VAL A 55 -1.91 -0.24 -9.93
C VAL A 55 -3.37 -0.46 -10.31
N MET A 56 -3.62 -0.72 -11.58
CA MET A 56 -4.95 -0.90 -12.13
C MET A 56 -5.02 -2.28 -12.77
N THR A 57 -6.15 -2.97 -12.61
CA THR A 57 -6.42 -4.15 -13.41
C THR A 57 -6.76 -3.74 -14.85
N ILE A 58 -6.76 -4.71 -15.77
CA ILE A 58 -7.22 -4.46 -17.16
C ILE A 58 -8.66 -3.92 -17.16
N ASP A 59 -9.51 -4.38 -16.25
CA ASP A 59 -10.90 -3.94 -16.18
C ASP A 59 -11.03 -2.52 -15.61
N ASP A 60 -10.14 -2.10 -14.72
CA ASP A 60 -10.10 -0.72 -14.23
C ASP A 60 -9.59 0.24 -15.31
N LEU A 61 -8.58 -0.19 -16.09
CA LEU A 61 -8.11 0.58 -17.25
C LEU A 61 -9.22 0.81 -18.27
N LYS A 62 -10.09 -0.18 -18.51
CA LYS A 62 -11.24 -0.03 -19.42
C LYS A 62 -12.31 0.94 -18.92
N LYS A 63 -12.47 1.11 -17.60
CA LYS A 63 -13.44 2.05 -17.01
C LYS A 63 -12.97 3.50 -17.04
N GLY A 64 -11.65 3.72 -17.14
CA GLY A 64 -11.02 5.04 -17.17
C GLY A 64 -10.78 5.62 -18.57
N LEU A 65 -10.99 4.82 -19.62
CA LEU A 65 -11.09 5.26 -21.02
C LEU A 65 -12.53 5.67 -21.35
#